data_AF-A0A317JLU1-F1
#
_entry.id   AF-A0A317JLU1-F1
#
_cell.length_a   1.000
_cell.length_b   1.000
_cell.length_c   1.000
_cell.angle_alpha   90.00
_cell.angle_beta   90.00
_cell.angle_gamma   90.00
#
_symmetry.space_group_name_H-M   'P 1'
#
loop_
_entity.id
_entity.type
_entity.pdbx_description
1 polymer ?
#
loop_
_entity_poly.entity_id
_entity_poly.type
_entity_poly.pdbx_seq_one_letter_code
_entity_poly.pdbx_strand_id
1 'polypeptide(L)' 'HCKRCTDLFVDDKGRKVFRFMGKGHETRVEMDLELEAEMSIHKKKEASSLCPTGAIIFKGQGFDRPVGTRKYDEPGASS' A
#
# COMPACT_ATOMS: atom_id res chain seq x y z
N HIS A 1 -7.58 3.22 10.66
CA HIS A 1 -6.65 2.43 9.80
C HIS A 1 -7.40 1.25 9.16
N CYS A 2 -7.20 0.94 7.87
CA CYS A 2 -7.99 -0.05 7.13
C CYS A 2 -7.48 -1.51 7.21
N LYS A 3 -6.27 -1.73 7.72
CA LYS A 3 -5.62 -3.04 7.97
C LYS A 3 -5.31 -3.94 6.75
N ARG A 4 -5.63 -3.53 5.52
CA ARG A 4 -5.33 -4.35 4.32
C ARG A 4 -3.85 -4.71 4.17
N CYS A 5 -2.93 -3.79 4.47
CA CYS A 5 -1.49 -4.04 4.40
C CYS A 5 -0.99 -5.02 5.48
N THR A 6 -1.61 -5.08 6.64
CA THR A 6 -1.20 -6.03 7.70
C THR A 6 -1.86 -7.39 7.50
N ASP A 7 -3.10 -7.40 7.03
CA ASP A 7 -3.92 -8.61 7.00
C ASP A 7 -3.69 -9.41 5.71
N LEU A 8 -3.67 -8.72 4.56
CA LEU A 8 -3.65 -9.36 3.23
C LEU A 8 -2.26 -9.50 2.63
N PHE A 9 -1.32 -8.61 2.98
CA PHE A 9 0.00 -8.61 2.37
C PHE A 9 0.98 -9.54 3.10
N VAL A 10 1.82 -10.19 2.31
CA VAL A 10 3.05 -10.90 2.69
C VAL A 10 4.08 -10.73 1.58
N ASP A 11 5.37 -10.78 1.93
CA ASP A 11 6.46 -10.73 0.95
C ASP A 11 6.52 -11.98 0.06
N ASP A 12 7.55 -12.03 -0.80
CA ASP A 12 7.80 -13.17 -1.70
C ASP A 12 8.00 -14.51 -0.95
N LYS A 13 8.32 -14.48 0.35
CA LYS A 13 8.57 -15.65 1.22
C LYS A 13 7.44 -15.90 2.24
N GLY A 14 6.33 -15.17 2.15
CA GLY A 14 5.19 -15.32 3.07
C GLY A 14 5.37 -14.62 4.43
N ARG A 15 6.39 -13.77 4.60
CA ARG A 15 6.65 -13.04 5.85
C ARG A 15 5.79 -11.77 5.94
N LYS A 16 5.42 -11.39 7.17
CA LYS A 16 4.69 -10.15 7.44
C LYS A 16 5.67 -8.97 7.46
N VAL A 17 5.48 -8.05 6.52
CA VAL A 17 6.32 -6.83 6.36
C VAL A 17 5.72 -5.62 7.09
N PHE A 18 4.39 -5.56 7.21
CA PHE A 18 3.69 -4.47 7.88
C PHE A 18 3.13 -4.90 9.23
N ARG A 19 3.16 -3.99 10.21
CA ARG A 19 2.63 -4.20 11.56
C ARG A 19 2.05 -2.92 12.14
N PHE A 20 1.09 -3.07 13.05
CA PHE A 20 0.61 -1.95 13.86
C PHE A 20 1.46 -1.78 15.10
N MET A 21 1.77 -0.53 15.42
CA MET A 21 2.54 -0.11 16.60
C MET A 21 1.79 1.00 17.33
N GLY A 22 2.00 1.11 18.65
CA GLY A 22 1.28 2.06 19.50
C GLY A 22 -0.11 1.57 19.91
N LYS A 23 -0.86 2.44 20.59
CA LYS A 23 -2.21 2.15 21.09
C LYS A 23 -3.13 3.35 20.92
N GLY A 24 -4.43 3.11 20.78
CA GLY A 24 -5.44 4.17 20.66
C GLY A 24 -5.16 5.05 19.44
N HIS A 25 -5.21 6.36 19.64
CA HIS A 25 -4.99 7.34 18.58
C HIS A 25 -3.52 7.41 18.10
N GLU A 26 -2.56 6.91 18.88
CA GLU A 26 -1.14 6.84 18.51
C GLU A 26 -0.80 5.64 17.63
N THR A 27 -1.81 4.81 17.30
CA THR A 27 -1.62 3.63 16.47
C THR A 27 -1.10 4.05 15.09
N ARG A 28 0.00 3.42 14.65
CA ARG A 28 0.61 3.65 13.33
C ARG A 28 0.98 2.34 12.66
N VAL A 29 1.06 2.37 11.33
CA VAL A 29 1.61 1.25 10.56
C VAL A 29 3.10 1.48 10.42
N GLU A 30 3.89 0.46 10.76
CA GLU A 30 5.32 0.41 10.48
C GLU A 30 5.62 -0.69 9.45
N MET A 31 6.68 -0.48 8.70
CA MET A 31 7.18 -1.39 7.68
C MET A 31 8.58 -1.85 8.08
N ASP A 32 8.83 -3.16 8.03
CA ASP A 32 10.17 -3.72 8.21
C ASP A 32 11.02 -3.43 6.97
N LEU A 33 12.06 -2.61 7.13
CA LEU A 33 12.90 -2.15 6.02
C LEU A 33 13.86 -3.22 5.50
N GLU A 34 14.24 -4.18 6.32
CA GLU A 34 15.11 -5.29 5.90
C GLU A 34 14.31 -6.23 5.00
N LEU A 35 13.08 -6.56 5.41
CA LEU A 35 12.17 -7.36 4.59
C LEU A 35 11.75 -6.62 3.31
N GLU A 36 11.53 -5.30 3.38
CA GLU A 36 11.21 -4.48 2.20
C GLU A 36 12.34 -4.48 1.16
N ALA A 37 13.59 -4.44 1.61
CA ALA A 37 14.75 -4.45 0.72
C ALA A 37 14.86 -5.76 -0.07
N GLU A 38 14.42 -6.88 0.52
CA GLU A 38 14.39 -8.18 -0.14
C GLU A 38 13.22 -8.35 -1.13
N MET A 39 12.20 -7.49 -1.08
CA MET A 39 11.00 -7.67 -1.89
C MET A 39 11.25 -7.45 -3.38
N SER A 40 10.61 -8.29 -4.20
CA SER A 40 10.55 -8.07 -5.64
C SER A 40 9.80 -6.77 -6.00
N ILE A 41 10.10 -6.19 -7.17
CA ILE A 41 9.35 -5.02 -7.68
C ILE A 41 7.85 -5.33 -7.79
N HIS A 42 7.50 -6.57 -8.15
CA HIS A 42 6.12 -7.02 -8.21
C HIS A 42 5.46 -6.91 -6.84
N LYS A 43 6.09 -7.43 -5.78
CA LYS A 43 5.57 -7.33 -4.41
C LYS A 43 5.47 -5.90 -3.90
N LYS A 44 6.43 -5.03 -4.24
CA LYS A 44 6.35 -3.59 -3.90
C LYS A 44 5.15 -2.91 -4.57
N LYS A 45 4.84 -3.25 -5.83
CA LYS A 45 3.64 -2.75 -6.53
C LYS A 45 2.34 -3.34 -5.94
N GLU A 46 2.33 -4.63 -5.60
CA GLU A 46 1.21 -5.28 -4.93
C GLU A 46 0.87 -4.56 -3.61
N ALA A 47 1.87 -4.31 -2.75
CA ALA A 47 1.71 -3.58 -1.50
C ALA A 47 1.07 -2.19 -1.68
N SER A 48 1.52 -1.44 -2.70
CA SER A 48 0.95 -0.13 -3.01
C SER A 48 -0.51 -0.22 -3.50
N SER A 49 -0.81 -1.20 -4.35
CA SER A 49 -2.16 -1.40 -4.90
C SER A 49 -3.21 -1.82 -3.84
N LEU A 50 -2.78 -2.48 -2.76
CA LEU A 50 -3.66 -2.88 -1.65
C LEU A 50 -4.16 -1.69 -0.82
N CYS A 51 -3.43 -0.57 -0.81
CA CYS A 51 -3.81 0.61 -0.05
C CYS A 51 -4.88 1.43 -0.79
N PRO A 52 -6.11 1.56 -0.26
CA PRO A 52 -7.19 2.25 -0.97
C PRO A 52 -7.05 3.77 -0.99
N THR A 53 -6.21 4.35 -0.13
CA THR A 53 -6.11 5.80 0.08
C THR A 53 -4.77 6.41 -0.34
N GLY A 54 -3.77 5.60 -0.68
CA GLY A 54 -2.43 6.09 -1.00
C GLY A 54 -1.52 6.35 0.21
N ALA A 55 -1.78 5.72 1.37
CA ALA A 55 -0.82 5.73 2.49
C ALA A 55 0.45 4.91 2.21
N ILE A 56 0.42 4.05 1.18
CA ILE A 56 1.56 3.28 0.67
C ILE A 56 1.65 3.52 -0.83
N ILE A 57 2.74 4.13 -1.28
CA ILE A 57 2.93 4.54 -2.67
C ILE A 57 4.23 3.94 -3.21
N PHE A 58 4.17 3.34 -4.40
CA PHE A 58 5.36 2.91 -5.11
C PHE A 58 6.16 4.12 -5.59
N LYS A 59 7.43 4.25 -5.18
CA LYS A 59 8.29 5.37 -5.57
C LYS A 59 8.41 5.46 -7.10
N GLY A 60 8.33 6.69 -7.62
CA GLY A 60 8.34 6.96 -9.06
C GLY A 60 6.98 6.83 -9.76
N GLN A 61 5.93 6.40 -9.05
CA GLN A 61 4.54 6.48 -9.52
C GLN A 61 3.78 7.53 -8.74
N GLY A 62 3.82 8.78 -9.23
CA GLY A 62 3.01 9.87 -8.73
C GLY A 62 2.62 10.78 -9.88
N PHE A 63 1.36 11.25 -9.88
CA PHE A 63 0.82 12.12 -10.93
C PHE A 63 0.95 11.53 -12.35
N ASP A 64 0.94 10.20 -12.45
CA ASP A 64 1.11 9.44 -13.69
C ASP A 64 -0.15 9.45 -14.57
N ARG A 65 -1.31 9.81 -14.00
CA ARG A 65 -2.59 9.96 -14.72
C ARG A 65 -3.02 11.42 -14.74
N PRO A 66 -3.33 11.98 -15.93
CA PRO A 66 -3.94 13.29 -16.05
C PRO A 66 -5.21 13.46 -15.21
N VAL A 67 -5.48 14.68 -14.77
CA VAL A 67 -6.75 15.04 -14.15
C VAL A 67 -7.87 14.85 -15.17
N GLY A 68 -8.97 14.22 -14.75
CA GLY A 68 -10.08 13.81 -15.60
C GLY A 68 -10.00 12.35 -16.04
N THR A 69 -8.84 11.68 -15.91
CA THR A 69 -8.66 10.27 -16.29
C THR A 69 -8.32 9.36 -15.09
N ARG A 70 -8.38 9.89 -13.86
CA ARG A 70 -8.08 9.10 -12.66
C ARG A 70 -9.29 8.23 -12.31
N LYS A 71 -9.02 7.14 -11.58
CA LYS A 71 -10.01 6.07 -11.29
C LYS A 71 -11.34 6.57 -10.72
N TYR A 72 -11.32 7.66 -9.97
CA TYR A 72 -12.49 8.20 -9.28
C TYR A 72 -12.78 9.66 -9.65
N ASP A 73 -12.25 10.15 -10.80
CA ASP A 73 -12.56 11.50 -11.27
C ASP A 73 -14.03 11.65 -11.69
N GLU A 74 -14.66 10.56 -12.15
CA GLU A 74 -16.08 10.50 -12.43
C GLU A 74 -16.79 9.56 -11.43
N PRO A 75 -17.87 10.01 -10.77
CA PRO A 75 -18.62 9.18 -9.84
C PRO A 75 -19.35 8.07 -10.60
N GLY A 76 -18.97 6.81 -10.35
CA GLY A 76 -19.68 5.63 -10.87
C GLY A 76 -19.05 4.92 -12.07
N ALA A 77 -17.82 5.26 -12.48
CA ALA A 77 -17.08 4.49 -13.48
C ALA A 77 -16.54 3.16 -12.87
N SER A 78 -17.45 2.28 -12.46
CA SER A 78 -17.18 0.86 -12.32
C SER A 78 -17.34 0.22 -13.70
N SER A 79 -16.23 0.05 -14.40
CA SER A 79 -16.11 -0.95 -15.47
C SER A 79 -15.68 -2.28 -14.88
#